data_AF-A0A9E3ANN8-F1
#
_entry.id   AF-A0A9E3ANN8-F1
#
_cell.length_a   1.000
_cell.length_b   1.000
_cell.length_c   1.000
_cell.angle_alpha   90.00
_cell.angle_beta   90.00
_cell.angle_gamma   90.00
#
_symmetry.space_group_name_H-M   'P 1'
#
loop_
_entity.id
_entity.type
_entity.pdbx_description
1 polymer ?
#
loop_
_entity_poly.entity_id
_entity_poly.type
_entity_poly.pdbx_seq_one_letter_code
_entity_poly.pdbx_strand_id
1 'polypeptide(L)'
;MSTFDMASLVFVFAAVIGIANERYLRWPRVIALLICALLASLVIMAVGVFVGSINLEELAQHRIEGAHLPRILLDGVLALLLFAASLHVDLRELRSQAWA
;
A
#
# COMPACT_ATOMS: atom_id res chain seq x y z
N MET A 1 13.16 15.42 13.62
CA MET A 1 12.66 15.32 12.24
C MET A 1 11.21 15.77 12.24
N SER A 2 10.83 16.68 11.35
CA SER A 2 9.45 17.14 11.26
C SER A 2 8.56 16.03 10.68
N THR A 3 7.28 15.98 11.03
CA THR A 3 6.29 15.08 10.40
C THR A 3 6.28 15.23 8.88
N PHE A 4 6.63 16.43 8.38
CA PHE A 4 6.75 16.73 6.96
C PHE A 4 7.96 16.04 6.29
N ASP A 5 9.09 15.94 7.00
CA ASP A 5 10.29 15.23 6.51
C ASP A 5 10.05 13.72 6.42
N MET A 6 9.26 13.19 7.35
CA MET A 6 8.85 11.79 7.34
C MET A 6 7.92 11.50 6.17
N ALA A 7 6.94 12.37 5.93
CA ALA A 7 6.02 12.26 4.80
C ALA A 7 6.76 12.37 3.46
N SER A 8 7.72 13.29 3.33
CA SER A 8 8.49 13.47 2.11
C SER A 8 9.38 12.27 1.81
N LEU A 9 10.03 11.68 2.83
CA LEU A 9 10.83 10.48 2.68
C LEU A 9 9.99 9.30 2.17
N VAL A 10 8.83 9.06 2.77
CA VAL A 10 7.87 8.02 2.34
C VAL A 10 7.41 8.26 0.91
N PHE A 11 7.17 9.52 0.54
CA PHE A 11 6.75 9.91 -0.81
C PHE A 11 7.85 9.63 -1.85
N VAL A 12 9.10 9.94 -1.53
CA VAL A 12 10.26 9.64 -2.40
C VAL A 12 10.41 8.13 -2.59
N PHE A 13 10.33 7.35 -1.52
CA PHE A 13 10.36 5.89 -1.61
C PHE A 13 9.21 5.34 -2.48
N ALA A 14 7.98 5.83 -2.28
CA ALA A 14 6.83 5.44 -3.08
C ALA A 14 7.03 5.78 -4.57
N ALA A 15 7.58 6.95 -4.88
CA ALA A 15 7.88 7.38 -6.24
C ALA A 15 8.97 6.51 -6.89
N VAL A 16 10.05 6.21 -6.18
CA VAL A 16 11.14 5.35 -6.66
C VAL A 16 10.63 3.95 -6.96
N ILE A 17 9.84 3.35 -6.05
CA ILE A 17 9.23 2.03 -6.25
C ILE A 17 8.23 2.07 -7.41
N GLY A 18 7.42 3.13 -7.51
CA GLY A 18 6.45 3.32 -8.60
C GLY A 18 7.13 3.38 -9.97
N ILE A 19 8.17 4.21 -10.10
CA ILE A 19 8.95 4.35 -11.34
C ILE A 19 9.67 3.04 -11.65
N ALA A 20 10.30 2.39 -10.66
CA ALA A 20 10.98 1.12 -10.86
C ALA A 20 10.00 0.02 -11.33
N ASN A 21 8.79 -0.03 -10.74
CA ASN A 21 7.75 -0.98 -11.10
C ASN A 21 7.26 -0.77 -12.55
N GLU A 22 7.03 0.49 -12.95
CA GLU A 22 6.57 0.83 -14.30
C GLU A 22 7.65 0.57 -15.35
N ARG A 23 8.93 0.86 -15.04
CA ARG A 23 10.03 0.75 -16.01
C ARG A 23 10.58 -0.67 -16.19
N TYR A 24 10.66 -1.46 -15.11
CA TYR A 24 11.32 -2.78 -15.14
C TYR A 24 10.38 -3.96 -15.12
N LEU A 25 9.25 -3.90 -14.40
CA LEU A 25 8.46 -5.10 -14.15
C LEU A 25 7.31 -5.30 -15.13
N ARG A 26 6.63 -4.26 -15.65
CA ARG A 26 5.45 -4.40 -16.54
C ARG A 26 4.37 -5.39 -16.05
N TRP A 27 4.44 -5.81 -14.78
CA TRP A 27 3.54 -6.80 -14.21
C TRP A 27 2.24 -6.11 -13.79
N PRO A 28 1.10 -6.82 -13.82
CA PRO A 28 -0.15 -6.33 -13.27
C PRO A 28 0.11 -5.74 -11.88
N ARG A 29 -0.30 -4.49 -11.66
CA ARG A 29 0.10 -3.63 -10.53
C ARG A 29 -0.01 -4.31 -9.15
N VAL A 30 -0.96 -5.23 -8.99
CA VAL A 30 -1.18 -6.03 -7.78
C VAL A 30 -0.07 -7.07 -7.52
N ILE A 31 0.42 -7.74 -8.58
CA ILE A 31 1.45 -8.78 -8.46
C ILE A 31 2.80 -8.17 -8.06
N ALA A 32 3.15 -7.02 -8.64
CA ALA A 32 4.38 -6.32 -8.28
C ALA A 32 4.38 -5.81 -6.83
N LEU A 33 3.24 -5.30 -6.35
CA LEU A 33 3.07 -4.88 -4.96
C LEU A 33 3.21 -6.07 -4.00
N LEU A 34 2.60 -7.21 -4.31
CA LEU A 34 2.72 -8.43 -3.52
C LEU A 34 4.17 -8.91 -3.43
N ILE A 35 4.89 -8.94 -4.56
CA ILE A 35 6.29 -9.41 -4.59
C ILE A 35 7.23 -8.42 -3.89
N CYS A 36 7.00 -7.11 -4.03
CA CYS A 36 7.75 -6.11 -3.27
C CYS A 36 7.49 -6.23 -1.75
N ALA A 37 6.24 -6.44 -1.34
CA ALA A 37 5.90 -6.65 0.07
C ALA A 37 6.55 -7.93 0.63
N LEU A 38 6.57 -9.01 -0.17
CA LEU A 38 7.23 -10.25 0.20
C LEU A 38 8.75 -10.07 0.32
N LEU A 39 9.39 -9.43 -0.66
CA LEU A 39 10.82 -9.14 -0.62
C LEU A 39 11.19 -8.23 0.55
N ALA A 40 10.39 -7.19 0.81
CA ALA A 40 10.59 -6.31 1.95
C ALA A 40 10.51 -7.09 3.27
N SER A 41 9.52 -7.97 3.43
CA SER A 41 9.40 -8.87 4.58
C SER A 41 10.64 -9.77 4.72
N LEU A 42 11.09 -10.36 3.62
CA LEU A 42 12.28 -11.22 3.58
C LEU A 42 13.55 -10.47 3.96
N VAL A 43 13.73 -9.25 3.47
CA VAL A 43 14.88 -8.39 3.78
C VAL A 43 14.86 -7.98 5.25
N ILE A 44 13.70 -7.60 5.79
CA ILE A 44 13.55 -7.25 7.21
C ILE A 44 13.94 -8.46 8.08
N MET A 45 13.45 -9.65 7.74
CA MET A 45 13.78 -10.89 8.44
C MET A 45 15.28 -11.21 8.34
N ALA A 46 15.87 -11.10 7.15
CA ALA A 46 17.29 -11.35 6.94
C ALA A 46 18.18 -10.38 7.73
N VAL A 47 17.84 -9.08 7.72
CA VAL A 47 18.54 -8.06 8.50
C VAL A 47 18.42 -8.33 10.00
N GLY A 48 17.25 -8.77 10.48
CA GLY A 48 17.05 -9.17 11.88
C GLY A 48 18.02 -10.27 12.33
N VAL A 49 18.24 -11.29 11.48
CA VAL A 49 19.16 -12.40 11.76
C VAL A 49 20.63 -11.96 11.74
N PHE A 50 21.04 -11.11 10.79
CA PHE A 50 22.43 -10.67 10.66
C PHE A 50 22.85 -9.63 11.70
N VAL A 51 21.92 -8.82 12.20
CA VAL A 51 22.25 -7.68 13.08
C VAL A 51 22.05 -8.01 14.56
N GLY A 52 21.27 -9.03 14.93
CA GLY A 52 21.22 -9.68 16.27
C GLY A 52 20.96 -8.78 17.50
N SER A 53 20.94 -7.46 17.36
CA SER A 53 21.06 -6.47 18.44
C SER A 53 19.98 -5.40 18.38
N ILE A 54 19.14 -5.41 17.36
CA ILE A 54 18.04 -4.46 17.23
C ILE A 54 16.75 -5.29 17.29
N ASN A 55 15.98 -5.13 18.38
CA ASN A 55 14.64 -5.68 18.54
C ASN A 55 13.68 -4.98 17.54
N LEU A 56 13.90 -5.21 16.24
CA LEU A 56 13.03 -4.71 15.17
C LEU A 56 11.62 -5.28 15.31
N GLU A 57 11.49 -6.49 15.86
CA GLU A 57 10.20 -7.14 16.08
C GLU A 57 9.30 -6.33 17.02
N GLU A 58 9.81 -5.87 18.16
CA GLU A 58 9.01 -5.05 19.09
C GLU A 58 8.67 -3.68 18.50
N LEU A 59 9.62 -3.02 17.85
CA LEU A 59 9.38 -1.70 17.26
C LEU A 59 8.40 -1.76 16.08
N ALA A 60 8.47 -2.83 15.28
CA ALA A 60 7.55 -3.07 14.18
C ALA A 60 6.17 -3.50 14.69
N GLN A 61 6.07 -4.40 15.67
CA GLN A 61 4.79 -4.79 16.27
C GLN A 61 4.08 -3.59 16.88
N HIS A 62 4.75 -2.77 17.69
CA HIS A 62 4.12 -1.60 18.30
C HIS A 62 3.68 -0.54 17.27
N ARG A 63 4.43 -0.37 16.18
CA ARG A 63 4.08 0.54 15.08
C ARG A 63 2.94 0.01 14.22
N ILE A 64 2.88 -1.29 13.97
CA ILE A 64 1.85 -1.95 13.15
C ILE A 64 0.54 -2.11 13.94
N GLU A 65 0.59 -2.41 15.24
CA GLU A 65 -0.61 -2.44 16.09
C GLU A 65 -1.26 -1.06 16.22
N GLY A 66 -0.46 0.01 16.29
CA GLY A 66 -0.98 1.38 16.31
C GLY A 66 -1.46 1.89 14.95
N ALA A 67 -0.90 1.35 13.85
CA ALA A 67 -1.39 1.61 12.51
C ALA A 67 -2.61 0.73 12.25
N HIS A 68 -3.81 1.20 12.59
CA HIS A 68 -5.08 0.55 12.25
C HIS A 68 -5.31 0.53 10.72
N LEU A 69 -4.46 -0.19 9.99
CA LEU A 69 -4.43 -0.29 8.54
C LEU A 69 -5.74 -0.79 7.97
N PRO A 70 -6.38 -1.85 8.52
CA PRO A 70 -7.69 -2.28 8.07
C PRO A 70 -8.71 -1.15 8.17
N ARG A 71 -8.68 -0.36 9.25
CA ARG A 71 -9.60 0.75 9.43
C ARG A 71 -9.35 1.87 8.43
N ILE A 72 -8.10 2.26 8.21
CA ILE A 72 -7.74 3.31 7.25
C ILE A 72 -8.08 2.88 5.81
N LEU A 73 -7.82 1.62 5.47
CA LEU A 73 -8.05 1.08 4.14
C LEU A 73 -9.53 0.79 3.86
N LEU A 74 -10.24 0.19 4.82
CA LEU A 74 -11.66 -0.18 4.67
C LEU A 74 -12.61 0.99 4.91
N ASP A 75 -12.34 1.87 5.89
CA ASP A 75 -13.24 2.99 6.16
C ASP A 75 -12.90 4.21 5.29
N GLY A 76 -11.61 4.44 5.01
CA GLY A 76 -11.14 5.60 4.26
C GLY A 76 -10.99 5.33 2.77
N VAL A 77 -10.02 4.47 2.41
CA VAL A 77 -9.66 4.25 1.00
C VAL A 77 -10.81 3.60 0.23
N LEU A 78 -11.54 2.65 0.80
CA LEU A 78 -12.70 2.01 0.15
C LEU A 78 -13.80 3.02 -0.18
N ALA A 79 -14.10 3.97 0.71
CA ALA A 79 -15.09 5.01 0.47
C ALA A 79 -14.70 5.89 -0.73
N LEU A 80 -13.42 6.26 -0.84
CA LEU A 80 -12.88 7.00 -1.99
C LEU A 80 -12.91 6.15 -3.28
N LEU A 81 -12.65 4.84 -3.18
CA LEU A 81 -12.72 3.93 -4.32
C LEU A 81 -14.17 3.72 -4.82
N LEU A 82 -15.14 3.58 -3.91
CA LEU A 82 -16.57 3.51 -4.25
C LEU A 82 -17.06 4.80 -4.91
N PHE A 83 -16.55 5.95 -4.45
CA PHE A 83 -16.83 7.24 -5.09
C PHE A 83 -16.18 7.37 -6.48
N ALA A 84 -14.93 6.96 -6.63
CA ALA A 84 -14.27 6.95 -7.93
C ALA A 84 -14.96 5.98 -8.93
N ALA A 85 -15.45 4.85 -8.43
CA ALA A 85 -16.24 3.90 -9.20
C ALA A 85 -17.59 4.50 -9.61
N SER A 86 -18.31 5.19 -8.71
CA SER A 86 -19.60 5.81 -9.05
C SER A 86 -19.48 6.93 -10.10
N LEU A 87 -18.32 7.61 -10.18
CA LEU A 87 -18.04 8.60 -11.24
C LEU A 87 -17.78 7.96 -12.62
N HIS A 88 -17.30 6.72 -12.67
CA HIS A 88 -17.05 5.99 -13.93
C HIS A 88 -18.23 5.10 -14.35
N VAL A 89 -19.23 4.92 -13.50
CA VAL A 89 -20.41 4.11 -13.79
C VAL A 89 -21.40 4.91 -14.62
N ASP A 90 -21.72 4.39 -15.82
CA ASP A 90 -22.73 4.99 -16.68
C ASP A 90 -24.14 4.72 -16.12
N LEU A 91 -24.77 5.78 -15.60
CA LEU A 91 -26.13 5.76 -15.08
C LEU A 91 -27.16 5.30 -16.12
N ARG A 92 -26.88 5.46 -17.42
CA ARG A 92 -27.74 4.98 -18.51
C ARG A 92 -27.68 3.47 -18.64
N GLU A 93 -26.49 2.89 -18.50
CA GLU A 93 -26.27 1.44 -18.55
C GLU A 93 -26.91 0.75 -17.32
N LEU A 94 -26.74 1.33 -16.12
CA LEU A 94 -27.42 0.87 -14.91
C LEU A 94 -28.95 0.85 -15.05
N ARG A 95 -29.55 1.89 -15.63
CA ARG A 95 -31.02 1.95 -15.82
C ARG A 95 -31.52 0.87 -16.78
N SER A 96 -30.70 0.47 -17.75
CA SER A 96 -31.07 -0.57 -18.72
C SER A 96 -31.09 -1.98 -18.10
N GLN A 97 -30.25 -2.22 -17.08
CA GLN A 97 -30.19 -3.49 -16.35
C GLN A 97 -31.10 -3.55 -15.13
N ALA A 98 -31.67 -2.42 -14.68
CA ALA A 98 -32.55 -2.38 -13.51
C ALA A 98 -33.88 -3.15 -13.68
N TRP A 99 -34.23 -3.54 -14.91
CA TRP A 99 -35.49 -4.21 -15.26
C TRP A 99 -35.31 -5.46 -16.13
N ALA A 100 -34.07 -5.96 -16.26
CA ALA A 100 -33.76 -7.24 -16.89
C ALA A 100 -33.79 -8.36 -15.84
#